data_AF-W2QXP6-F1
#
_entry.id   AF-W2QXP6-F1
#
_cell.length_a   1.000
_cell.length_b   1.000
_cell.length_c   1.000
_cell.angle_alpha   90.00
_cell.angle_beta   90.00
_cell.angle_gamma   90.00
#
_symmetry.space_group_name_H-M   'P 1'
#
loop_
_entity.id
_entity.type
_entity.pdbx_description
1 polymer ?
#
loop_
_entity_poly.entity_id
_entity_poly.type
_entity_poly.pdbx_seq_one_letter_code
_entity_poly.pdbx_strand_id
1 'polypeptide(L)'
;MKFTNKDLCSLLFTDLSPSQSRCNTCSKVYKSGNGYTNQVHHLLKRHPDYHDLAVAAFRKGNRFGVTLPDQRTNDIFRWIEWCVMERMPVSFCERPLVRKNVKMDPISAETLQKYLDLVYLHMAGAALDAIS
;
A
#
# COMPACT_ATOMS: atom_id res chain seq x y z
N MET A 1 -1.66 -1.18 8.69
CA MET A 1 -0.59 -0.70 7.78
C MET A 1 0.76 -1.16 8.36
N LYS A 2 1.62 -1.79 7.56
CA LYS A 2 2.98 -2.16 7.98
C LYS A 2 3.96 -1.17 7.36
N PHE A 3 4.81 -0.56 8.18
CA PHE A 3 5.85 0.36 7.73
C PHE A 3 7.20 -0.32 7.86
N THR A 4 8.04 -0.21 6.83
CA THR A 4 9.45 -0.58 6.93
C THR A 4 10.21 0.49 7.73
N ASN A 5 11.42 0.16 8.20
CA ASN A 5 12.28 1.15 8.87
C ASN A 5 12.56 2.38 8.00
N LYS A 6 12.60 2.19 6.67
CA LYS A 6 12.73 3.28 5.70
C LYS A 6 11.48 4.17 5.69
N ASP A 7 10.29 3.57 5.67
CA ASP A 7 9.02 4.32 5.69
C ASP A 7 8.86 5.13 6.98
N LEU A 8 9.18 4.53 8.12
CA LEU A 8 9.13 5.21 9.42
C LEU A 8 10.04 6.43 9.44
N CYS A 9 11.28 6.30 8.94
CA CYS A 9 12.20 7.42 8.84
C CYS A 9 11.69 8.50 7.88
N SER A 10 11.18 8.11 6.71
CA SER A 10 10.63 9.06 5.73
C SER A 10 9.41 9.83 6.24
N LEU A 11 8.60 9.23 7.12
CA LEU A 11 7.36 9.83 7.62
C LEU A 11 7.59 10.67 8.88
N LEU A 12 8.48 10.23 9.77
CA LEU A 12 8.65 10.80 11.11
C LEU A 12 9.91 11.62 11.29
N PHE A 13 10.76 11.71 10.26
CA PHE A 13 11.96 12.53 10.29
C PHE A 13 12.02 13.46 9.08
N THR A 14 12.67 14.60 9.27
CA THR A 14 13.02 15.55 8.22
C THR A 14 14.53 15.52 8.03
N ASP A 15 14.99 15.28 6.80
CA ASP A 15 16.41 15.35 6.48
C ASP A 15 16.89 16.81 6.50
N LEU A 16 17.94 17.08 7.27
CA LEU A 16 18.58 18.40 7.34
C LEU A 16 19.83 18.47 6.46
N SER A 17 20.53 17.35 6.34
CA SER A 17 21.71 17.18 5.48
C SER A 17 21.88 15.69 5.16
N PRO A 18 22.75 15.31 4.22
CA PRO A 18 23.03 13.89 3.92
C PRO A 18 23.44 13.07 5.16
N SER A 19 24.01 13.74 6.17
CA SER A 19 24.51 13.14 7.40
C SER A 19 23.64 13.44 8.64
N GLN A 20 22.48 14.12 8.49
CA GLN A 20 21.65 14.53 9.62
C GLN A 20 20.15 14.51 9.34
N SER A 21 19.39 13.97 10.29
CA SER A 21 17.93 13.93 10.27
C SER A 21 17.35 14.43 11.60
N ARG A 22 16.20 15.08 11.55
CA ARG A 22 15.49 15.63 12.72
C ARG A 22 14.18 14.87 12.93
N CYS A 23 13.90 14.44 14.16
CA CYS A 23 12.59 13.87 14.51
C CYS A 23 11.50 14.96 14.43
N ASN A 24 10.39 14.66 13.74
CA ASN A 24 9.29 15.60 13.54
C ASN A 24 8.46 15.84 14.82
N THR A 25 8.50 14.93 15.80
CA THR A 25 7.74 15.02 17.04
C THR A 25 8.49 15.78 18.13
N CYS A 26 9.76 15.44 18.37
CA CYS A 26 10.55 16.03 19.47
C CYS A 26 11.66 16.98 19.01
N SER A 27 11.79 17.24 17.71
CA SER A 27 12.82 18.11 17.10
C SER A 27 14.28 17.71 17.38
N LYS A 28 14.53 16.52 17.92
CA LYS A 28 15.88 16.04 18.19
C LYS A 28 16.61 15.65 16.90
N VAL A 29 17.85 16.09 16.77
CA VAL A 29 18.70 15.84 15.59
C VAL A 29 19.58 14.61 15.83
N TYR A 30 19.64 13.76 14.82
CA TYR A 30 20.43 12.53 14.77
C TYR A 30 21.38 12.58 13.60
N LYS A 31 22.60 12.06 13.78
CA LYS A 31 23.50 11.79 12.67
C LYS A 31 23.00 10.54 11.93
N SER A 32 22.80 10.64 10.62
CA SER A 32 22.54 9.45 9.80
C SER A 32 23.83 8.63 9.72
N GLY A 33 23.75 7.39 10.19
CA GLY A 33 24.76 6.37 9.88
C GLY A 33 24.39 5.64 8.59
N ASN A 34 25.06 4.52 8.30
CA ASN A 34 24.75 3.65 7.15
C ASN A 34 23.42 2.86 7.31
N GLY A 35 22.39 3.46 7.92
CA GLY A 35 21.10 2.82 8.17
C GLY A 35 20.15 3.62 9.06
N TYR A 36 19.03 2.98 9.42
CA TYR A 36 17.90 3.59 10.14
C TYR A 36 17.83 3.21 11.62
N THR A 37 18.77 2.40 12.11
CA THR A 37 18.70 1.80 13.45
C THR A 37 18.66 2.84 14.56
N ASN A 38 19.39 3.94 14.42
CA ASN A 38 19.45 4.99 15.44
C ASN A 38 18.13 5.76 15.55
N GLN A 39 17.51 6.04 14.40
CA GLN A 39 16.21 6.71 14.32
C GLN A 39 15.09 5.82 14.87
N VAL A 40 15.06 4.54 14.45
CA VAL A 40 14.04 3.59 14.92
C VAL A 40 14.20 3.29 16.41
N HIS A 41 15.43 3.12 16.90
CA HIS A 41 15.69 2.96 18.33
C HIS A 41 15.22 4.18 19.14
N HIS A 42 15.41 5.39 18.60
CA HIS A 42 14.88 6.60 19.21
C HIS A 42 13.35 6.57 19.29
N LEU A 43 12.66 6.20 18.20
CA LEU A 43 11.20 6.07 18.19
C LEU A 43 10.73 5.10 19.28
N LEU A 44 11.28 3.88 19.31
CA LEU A 44 10.92 2.86 20.31
C LEU A 44 11.09 3.35 21.75
N LYS A 45 12.13 4.16 22.02
CA LYS A 45 12.44 4.61 23.38
C LYS A 45 11.69 5.86 23.82
N ARG A 46 11.35 6.77 22.90
CA ARG A 46 10.82 8.11 23.22
C ARG A 46 9.41 8.36 22.71
N HIS A 47 8.96 7.55 21.76
CA HIS A 47 7.66 7.65 21.09
C HIS A 47 7.05 6.24 21.05
N PRO A 48 6.56 5.69 22.18
CA PRO A 48 5.93 4.36 22.18
C PRO A 48 4.72 4.28 21.23
N ASP A 49 4.12 5.44 20.94
CA ASP A 49 3.03 5.71 19.99
C ASP A 49 3.52 5.98 18.55
N TYR A 50 4.79 5.70 18.21
CA TYR A 50 5.35 6.04 16.90
C TYR A 50 4.58 5.43 15.71
N HIS A 51 3.92 4.28 15.91
CA HIS A 51 3.13 3.65 14.85
C HIS A 51 1.92 4.52 14.48
N ASP A 52 1.19 5.03 15.47
CA ASP A 52 0.05 5.93 15.27
C ASP A 52 0.50 7.26 14.65
N LEU A 53 1.65 7.78 15.10
CA LEU A 53 2.26 8.97 14.49
C LEU A 53 2.60 8.73 13.01
N ALA A 54 3.11 7.55 12.65
CA ALA A 54 3.42 7.22 11.27
C ALA A 54 2.14 7.09 10.42
N VAL A 55 1.08 6.46 10.95
CA VAL A 55 -0.22 6.39 10.29
C VAL A 55 -0.80 7.79 10.06
N ALA A 56 -0.75 8.66 11.07
CA ALA A 56 -1.23 10.03 10.97
C ALA A 56 -0.42 10.85 9.95
N ALA A 57 0.91 10.74 9.98
CA ALA A 57 1.79 11.41 9.02
C ALA A 57 1.55 10.93 7.57
N PHE A 58 1.40 9.61 7.39
CA PHE A 58 1.09 9.02 6.09
C PHE A 58 -0.25 9.55 5.54
N ARG A 59 -1.29 9.58 6.38
CA ARG A 59 -2.61 10.13 6.01
C ARG A 59 -2.55 11.62 5.70
N LYS A 60 -1.77 12.40 6.46
CA LYS A 60 -1.62 13.85 6.25
C LYS A 60 -0.84 14.20 4.98
N GLY A 61 0.18 13.41 4.63
CA GLY A 61 0.95 13.57 3.39
C GLY A 61 0.12 13.23 2.14
N ASN A 62 -0.89 12.37 2.30
CA ASN A 62 -1.86 12.03 1.28
C ASN A 62 -3.01 13.04 1.22
N ARG A 63 -2.76 14.21 0.62
CA ARG A 63 -3.75 15.32 0.52
C ARG A 63 -5.10 14.93 -0.10
N PHE A 64 -5.13 13.86 -0.89
CA PHE A 64 -6.35 13.36 -1.54
C PHE A 64 -7.08 12.29 -0.72
N GLY A 65 -6.51 11.84 0.42
CA GLY A 65 -7.08 10.77 1.24
C GLY A 65 -7.11 9.40 0.55
N VAL A 66 -6.47 9.24 -0.60
CA VAL A 66 -6.51 8.01 -1.41
C VAL A 66 -5.46 7.04 -0.88
N THR A 67 -5.87 6.06 -0.09
CA THR A 67 -4.96 4.97 0.29
C THR A 67 -4.48 4.30 -0.99
N LEU A 68 -3.19 4.41 -1.30
CA LEU A 68 -2.62 3.68 -2.41
C LEU A 68 -2.83 2.19 -2.15
N PRO A 69 -3.49 1.45 -3.05
CA PRO A 69 -3.68 0.02 -2.89
C PRO A 69 -2.31 -0.65 -2.78
N ASP A 70 -2.20 -1.67 -1.93
CA ASP A 70 -1.00 -2.51 -1.90
C ASP A 70 -0.81 -3.26 -3.23
N GLN A 71 0.36 -3.86 -3.43
CA GLN A 71 0.68 -4.54 -4.68
C GLN A 71 -0.31 -5.67 -5.00
N ARG A 72 -0.78 -6.40 -3.98
CA ARG A 72 -1.72 -7.50 -4.15
C ARG A 72 -3.07 -7.00 -4.65
N THR A 73 -3.54 -5.89 -4.10
CA THR A 73 -4.78 -5.24 -4.53
C THR A 73 -4.67 -4.79 -5.98
N ASN A 74 -3.55 -4.15 -6.37
CA ASN A 74 -3.31 -3.75 -7.76
C ASN A 74 -3.29 -4.95 -8.72
N ASP A 75 -2.67 -6.07 -8.33
CA ASP A 75 -2.61 -7.26 -9.17
C ASP A 75 -3.98 -7.91 -9.36
N ILE A 76 -4.83 -7.93 -8.33
CA ILE A 76 -6.22 -8.38 -8.46
C ILE A 76 -6.98 -7.52 -9.46
N PHE A 77 -6.87 -6.19 -9.40
CA PHE A 77 -7.53 -5.30 -10.35
C PHE A 77 -7.03 -5.48 -11.79
N ARG A 78 -5.74 -5.75 -11.99
CA ARG A 78 -5.20 -6.07 -13.32
C ARG A 78 -5.73 -7.40 -13.86
N TRP A 79 -5.90 -8.41 -13.02
CA TRP A 79 -6.54 -9.66 -13.41
C TRP A 79 -8.00 -9.45 -13.82
N ILE A 80 -8.73 -8.62 -13.07
CA ILE A 80 -10.10 -8.23 -13.39
C ILE A 80 -10.16 -7.47 -14.72
N GLU A 81 -9.25 -6.52 -14.93
CA GLU A 81 -9.14 -5.74 -16.16
C GLU A 81 -9.01 -6.66 -17.39
N TRP A 82 -8.17 -7.70 -17.33
CA TRP A 82 -8.06 -8.66 -18.43
C TRP A 82 -9.34 -9.47 -18.66
N CYS A 83 -10.06 -9.82 -17.59
CA CYS A 83 -11.34 -10.54 -17.73
C CYS A 83 -12.42 -9.66 -18.36
N VAL A 84 -12.49 -8.37 -17.96
CA VAL A 84 -13.56 -7.46 -18.38
C VAL A 84 -13.26 -6.83 -19.75
N MET A 85 -12.05 -6.30 -19.94
CA MET A 85 -11.69 -5.53 -21.13
C MET A 85 -11.36 -6.44 -22.31
N GLU A 86 -10.59 -7.51 -22.07
CA GLU A 86 -10.15 -8.47 -23.10
C GLU A 86 -11.02 -9.74 -23.15
N ARG A 87 -12.09 -9.80 -22.35
CA ARG A 87 -13.04 -10.93 -22.30
C ARG A 87 -12.37 -12.28 -22.04
N MET A 88 -11.26 -12.27 -21.30
CA MET A 88 -10.55 -13.51 -20.97
C MET A 88 -11.36 -14.32 -19.94
N PRO A 89 -11.43 -15.66 -20.08
CA PRO A 89 -12.11 -16.49 -19.09
C PRO A 89 -11.37 -16.42 -17.76
N VAL A 90 -12.07 -16.56 -16.63
CA VAL A 90 -11.46 -16.46 -15.30
C VAL A 90 -10.36 -17.52 -15.07
N SER A 91 -10.49 -18.70 -15.69
CA SER A 91 -9.46 -19.75 -15.69
C SER A 91 -8.14 -19.33 -16.35
N PHE A 92 -8.12 -18.20 -17.08
CA PHE A 92 -6.93 -17.67 -17.71
C PHE A 92 -5.79 -17.39 -16.71
N CYS A 93 -6.11 -16.91 -15.50
CA CYS A 93 -5.12 -16.63 -14.45
C CYS A 93 -4.37 -17.88 -13.95
N GLU A 94 -4.89 -19.08 -14.22
CA GLU A 94 -4.30 -20.36 -13.82
C GLU A 94 -3.46 -21.02 -14.91
N ARG A 95 -3.51 -20.50 -16.15
CA ARG A 95 -2.81 -21.10 -17.28
C ARG A 95 -1.29 -21.07 -17.04
N PRO A 96 -0.57 -22.20 -17.22
CA PRO A 96 0.87 -22.28 -16.92
C PRO A 96 1.72 -21.24 -17.66
N LEU A 97 1.46 -21.02 -18.96
CA LEU A 97 2.17 -20.02 -19.75
C LEU A 97 1.89 -18.58 -19.27
N VAL A 98 0.68 -18.32 -18.80
CA VAL A 98 0.33 -17.00 -18.26
C VAL A 98 1.10 -16.78 -16.97
N ARG A 99 1.02 -17.73 -16.02
CA ARG A 99 1.77 -17.68 -14.76
C ARG A 99 3.28 -17.55 -14.96
N LYS A 100 3.84 -18.16 -16.01
CA LYS A 100 5.26 -18.05 -16.35
C LYS A 100 5.65 -16.63 -16.81
N ASN A 101 4.75 -15.90 -17.47
CA ASN A 101 5.07 -14.66 -18.18
C ASN A 101 4.60 -13.40 -17.46
N VAL A 102 3.59 -13.49 -16.59
CA VAL A 102 3.08 -12.33 -15.84
C VAL A 102 3.92 -12.04 -14.60
N LYS A 103 4.03 -10.76 -14.23
CA LYS A 103 4.65 -10.32 -12.96
C LYS A 103 3.68 -10.26 -11.78
N MET A 104 2.38 -10.46 -12.05
CA MET A 104 1.32 -10.36 -11.04
C MET A 104 1.35 -11.56 -10.10
N ASP A 105 1.01 -11.35 -8.83
CA ASP A 105 0.90 -12.44 -7.89
C ASP A 105 -0.14 -13.48 -8.34
N PRO A 106 0.13 -14.79 -8.17
CA PRO A 106 -0.82 -15.84 -8.55
C PRO A 106 -2.15 -15.71 -7.81
N ILE A 107 -3.23 -16.05 -8.51
CA ILE A 107 -4.59 -16.13 -7.97
C ILE A 107 -5.27 -17.39 -8.52
N SER A 108 -6.20 -17.96 -7.76
CA SER A 108 -7.05 -19.03 -8.28
C SER A 108 -8.24 -18.45 -9.03
N ALA A 109 -8.76 -19.19 -10.01
CA ALA A 109 -9.93 -18.77 -10.76
C ALA A 109 -11.13 -18.53 -9.84
N GLU A 110 -11.32 -19.39 -8.83
CA GLU A 110 -12.36 -19.24 -7.82
C GLU A 110 -12.24 -17.92 -7.05
N THR A 111 -11.03 -17.54 -6.64
CA THR A 111 -10.81 -16.31 -5.89
C THR A 111 -11.01 -15.08 -6.78
N LEU A 112 -10.55 -15.15 -8.04
CA LEU A 112 -10.74 -14.07 -9.00
C LEU A 112 -12.23 -13.86 -9.32
N GLN A 113 -13.01 -14.94 -9.45
CA GLN A 113 -14.47 -14.85 -9.64
C GLN A 113 -15.13 -14.13 -8.45
N LYS A 114 -14.77 -14.47 -7.21
CA LYS A 114 -15.30 -13.78 -6.02
C LYS A 114 -15.06 -12.27 -6.07
N TYR A 115 -13.88 -11.84 -6.50
CA TYR A 115 -13.59 -10.41 -6.63
C TYR A 115 -14.35 -9.74 -7.78
N LEU A 116 -14.52 -10.42 -8.91
CA LEU A 116 -15.36 -9.94 -10.01
C LEU A 116 -16.81 -9.73 -9.55
N ASP A 117 -17.37 -10.69 -8.81
CA ASP A 117 -18.73 -10.61 -8.28
C ASP A 117 -18.87 -9.44 -7.29
N LEU A 118 -17.89 -9.24 -6.40
CA LEU A 118 -17.87 -8.11 -5.48
C LEU A 118 -17.81 -6.75 -6.19
N VAL A 119 -16.99 -6.64 -7.23
CA VAL A 119 -16.91 -5.40 -8.04
C VAL A 119 -18.24 -5.16 -8.75
N TYR A 120 -18.84 -6.20 -9.33
CA TYR A 120 -20.14 -6.10 -9.98
C TYR A 120 -21.24 -5.64 -9.02
N LEU A 121 -21.32 -6.25 -7.82
CA LEU A 121 -22.29 -5.87 -6.79
C LEU A 121 -22.09 -4.43 -6.31
N HIS A 122 -20.83 -3.99 -6.15
CA HIS A 122 -20.52 -2.62 -5.78
C HIS A 122 -20.98 -1.63 -6.85
N MET A 123 -20.72 -1.92 -8.13
CA MET A 123 -21.16 -1.08 -9.25
C MET A 123 -22.69 -1.05 -9.39
N ALA A 124 -23.36 -2.19 -9.21
CA ALA A 124 -24.81 -2.29 -9.25
C ALA A 124 -25.47 -1.50 -8.09
N GLY A 125 -24.92 -1.59 -6.88
CA GLY A 125 -25.38 -0.80 -5.73
C GLY A 125 -25.18 0.69 -5.94
N ALA A 126 -23.99 1.11 -6.40
CA ALA A 126 -23.71 2.51 -6.68
C ALA A 126 -24.59 3.09 -7.81
N ALA A 127 -24.97 2.27 -8.80
CA ALA A 127 -25.90 2.69 -9.85
C ALA A 127 -27.33 2.90 -9.32
N LEU A 128 -27.77 2.14 -8.32
CA LEU A 128 -29.07 2.33 -7.67
C LEU A 128 -29.10 3.63 -6.85
N ASP A 129 -28.04 3.91 -6.09
CA ASP A 129 -27.92 5.15 -5.29
C ASP A 129 -27.84 6.41 -6.16
N ALA A 130 -27.39 6.30 -7.41
CA ALA A 130 -27.31 7.42 -8.34
C ALA A 130 -28.65 7.78 -9.01
N ILE A 131 -29.68 6.94 -8.87
CA ILE A 131 -31.01 7.10 -9.48
C ILE A 131 -32.09 7.45 -8.43
N SER A 132 -31.79 7.33 -7.13
CA SER A 132 -32.66 7.75 -6.02
C SER A 132 -32.44 9.20 -5.61
#